data_AF-A0A942GPG5-F1
#
_entry.id   AF-A0A942GPG5-F1
#
_cell.length_a   1.000
_cell.length_b   1.000
_cell.length_c   1.000
_cell.angle_alpha   90.00
_cell.angle_beta   90.00
_cell.angle_gamma   90.00
#
_symmetry.space_group_name_H-M   'P 1'
#
loop_
_entity.id
_entity.type
_entity.pdbx_description
1 polymer ?
#
loop_
_entity_poly.entity_id
_entity_poly.type
_entity_poly.pdbx_seq_one_letter_code
_entity_poly.pdbx_strand_id
1 'polypeptide(L)'
;MKNITLLGVEGCPTCARLDETVQAAIETLDFPVAVEKITEPEKIMEYNAGGLPAVFVNGRRKAVRRVPEVEEFVTWLKEDQA
;
A
#
# COMPACT_ATOMS: atom_id res chain seq x y z
N MET A 1 13.36 -2.14 7.71
CA MET A 1 12.36 -2.96 6.99
C MET A 1 11.24 -2.01 6.60
N LYS A 2 10.86 -1.96 5.32
CA LYS A 2 9.74 -1.09 4.90
C LYS A 2 8.46 -1.92 4.88
N ASN A 3 7.33 -1.34 5.27
CA ASN A 3 6.03 -1.99 5.17
C ASN A 3 5.09 -1.19 4.27
N ILE A 4 4.22 -1.89 3.56
CA ILE A 4 3.13 -1.34 2.77
C ILE A 4 1.87 -1.99 3.32
N THR A 5 0.98 -1.18 3.86
CA THR A 5 -0.32 -1.62 4.34
C THR A 5 -1.39 -1.13 3.36
N LEU A 6 -2.05 -2.09 2.73
CA LEU A 6 -3.13 -1.87 1.76
C LEU A 6 -4.45 -2.10 2.47
N LEU A 7 -5.23 -1.04 2.66
CA LEU A 7 -6.59 -1.14 3.17
C LEU A 7 -7.56 -1.16 2.00
N GLY A 8 -8.31 -2.24 1.88
CA GLY A 8 -9.18 -2.48 0.74
C GLY A 8 -10.40 -3.31 1.11
N VAL A 9 -11.37 -3.34 0.20
CA VAL A 9 -12.51 -4.24 0.31
C VAL A 9 -12.16 -5.52 -0.45
N GLU A 10 -12.43 -6.66 0.18
CA GLU A 10 -12.22 -7.98 -0.44
C GLU A 10 -13.03 -8.11 -1.74
N GLY A 11 -12.45 -8.73 -2.77
CA GLY A 11 -13.10 -8.90 -4.08
C GLY A 11 -12.90 -7.74 -5.08
N CYS A 12 -12.08 -6.74 -4.76
CA CYS A 12 -11.77 -5.67 -5.70
C CYS A 12 -10.68 -6.13 -6.70
N PRO A 13 -10.96 -6.23 -8.02
CA PRO A 13 -9.95 -6.62 -9.03
C PRO A 13 -8.76 -5.64 -9.06
N THR A 14 -9.01 -4.41 -8.63
CA THR A 14 -8.01 -3.37 -8.42
C THR A 14 -6.95 -3.74 -7.39
N CYS A 15 -7.33 -4.45 -6.31
CA CYS A 15 -6.37 -4.88 -5.29
C CYS A 15 -5.39 -5.92 -5.83
N ALA A 16 -5.82 -6.81 -6.74
CA ALA A 16 -4.92 -7.78 -7.36
C ALA A 16 -3.84 -7.08 -8.22
N ARG A 17 -4.25 -6.10 -9.05
CA ARG A 17 -3.29 -5.29 -9.83
C ARG A 17 -2.34 -4.50 -8.94
N LEU A 18 -2.81 -4.08 -7.77
CA LEU A 18 -2.00 -3.35 -6.80
C LEU A 18 -0.86 -4.20 -6.25
N ASP A 19 -1.11 -5.47 -5.94
CA ASP A 19 -0.05 -6.38 -5.49
C ASP A 19 0.98 -6.64 -6.57
N GLU A 20 0.55 -6.89 -7.81
CA GLU A 20 1.50 -7.07 -8.92
C GLU A 20 2.38 -5.83 -9.09
N THR A 21 1.76 -4.66 -9.02
CA THR A 21 2.43 -3.34 -9.09
C THR A 21 3.44 -3.17 -7.96
N VAL A 22 3.02 -3.47 -6.72
CA VAL A 22 3.86 -3.39 -5.53
C VAL A 22 5.00 -4.39 -5.60
N GLN A 23 4.73 -5.62 -6.02
CA GLN A 23 5.74 -6.67 -6.13
C GLN A 23 6.80 -6.32 -7.19
N ALA A 24 6.37 -5.81 -8.36
CA ALA A 24 7.28 -5.28 -9.36
C ALA A 24 8.12 -4.10 -8.83
N ALA A 25 7.50 -3.18 -8.08
CA ALA A 25 8.23 -2.09 -7.42
C ALA A 25 9.28 -2.64 -6.44
N ILE A 26 8.94 -3.63 -5.63
CA ILE A 26 9.86 -4.26 -4.68
C ILE A 26 10.98 -5.02 -5.40
N GLU A 27 10.70 -5.71 -6.50
CA GLU A 27 11.73 -6.37 -7.31
C GLU A 27 12.74 -5.38 -7.92
N THR A 28 12.31 -4.15 -8.22
CA THR A 28 13.24 -3.08 -8.64
C THR A 28 14.05 -2.47 -7.49
N LEU A 29 13.75 -2.83 -6.24
CA LEU A 29 14.37 -2.29 -5.05
C LEU A 29 15.24 -3.35 -4.36
N ASP A 30 16.47 -2.99 -4.02
CA ASP A 30 17.44 -3.92 -3.41
C ASP A 30 17.20 -4.14 -1.90
N PHE A 31 15.97 -3.93 -1.41
CA PHE A 31 15.64 -4.03 0.01
C PHE A 31 14.31 -4.74 0.27
N PRO A 32 14.18 -5.45 1.41
CA PRO A 32 12.96 -6.16 1.75
C PRO A 32 11.82 -5.20 2.13
N VAL A 33 10.66 -5.42 1.50
CA VAL A 33 9.41 -4.70 1.78
C VAL A 33 8.33 -5.72 2.15
N ALA A 34 7.66 -5.50 3.27
CA ALA A 34 6.52 -6.31 3.70
C ALA A 34 5.23 -5.72 3.13
N VAL A 35 4.37 -6.54 2.55
CA VAL A 35 3.06 -6.14 2.04
C VAL A 35 1.99 -6.75 2.93
N GLU A 36 1.18 -5.90 3.56
CA GLU A 36 0.09 -6.30 4.45
C GLU A 36 -1.23 -5.79 3.89
N LYS A 37 -2.21 -6.69 3.79
CA LYS A 37 -3.56 -6.35 3.34
C LYS A 37 -4.52 -6.38 4.50
N ILE A 38 -5.21 -5.27 4.70
CA ILE A 38 -6.25 -5.15 5.71
C ILE A 38 -7.58 -5.02 4.99
N THR A 39 -8.38 -6.08 5.07
CA THR A 39 -9.78 -6.12 4.61
C THR A 39 -10.77 -6.07 5.78
N GLU A 40 -10.29 -6.23 7.01
CA GLU A 40 -11.10 -6.20 8.22
C GLU A 40 -11.64 -4.79 8.47
N PRO A 41 -12.97 -4.60 8.53
CA PRO A 41 -13.58 -3.29 8.76
C PRO A 41 -13.18 -2.68 10.11
N GLU A 42 -12.95 -3.52 11.13
CA GLU A 42 -12.51 -3.11 12.46
C GLU A 42 -11.13 -2.43 12.40
N LYS A 43 -10.14 -3.09 11.77
CA LYS A 43 -8.81 -2.50 11.55
C LYS A 43 -8.88 -1.25 10.68
N ILE A 44 -9.73 -1.23 9.65
CA ILE A 44 -9.88 -0.04 8.79
C ILE A 44 -10.35 1.19 9.59
N MET A 45 -11.24 0.99 10.57
CA MET A 45 -11.66 2.06 11.48
C MET A 45 -10.52 2.55 12.37
N GLU A 46 -9.68 1.65 12.88
CA GLU A 46 -8.48 2.01 13.67
C GLU A 46 -7.48 2.84 12.86
N TYR A 47 -7.27 2.48 11.60
CA TYR A 47 -6.38 3.21 10.69
C TYR A 47 -6.92 4.58 10.27
N ASN A 48 -8.20 4.86 10.55
CA ASN A 48 -8.89 6.10 10.22
C ASN A 48 -8.61 6.57 8.78
N ALA A 49 -8.67 5.61 7.84
CA ALA A 49 -8.26 5.84 6.46
C ALA A 49 -9.06 6.96 5.76
N GLY A 50 -10.26 7.29 6.27
CA GLY A 50 -11.14 8.33 5.75
C GLY A 50 -11.84 7.96 4.43
N GLY A 51 -11.48 6.81 3.85
CA GLY A 51 -12.07 6.22 2.65
C GLY A 51 -11.25 5.01 2.18
N LEU A 52 -11.84 4.17 1.34
CA LEU A 52 -11.19 3.02 0.72
C LEU A 52 -11.26 3.15 -0.81
N PRO A 53 -10.30 2.58 -1.56
CA PRO A 53 -9.08 1.92 -1.09
C PRO A 53 -8.06 2.91 -0.52
N ALA A 54 -7.30 2.52 0.50
CA ALA A 54 -6.24 3.34 1.09
C ALA A 54 -4.90 2.60 1.13
N VAL A 55 -3.83 3.35 0.93
CA VAL A 55 -2.46 2.85 0.88
C VAL A 55 -1.63 3.57 1.92
N PHE A 56 -1.00 2.78 2.77
CA PHE A 56 -0.09 3.23 3.80
C PHE A 56 1.29 2.64 3.54
N VAL A 57 2.33 3.45 3.73
CA VAL A 57 3.73 3.04 3.61
C VAL A 57 4.41 3.44 4.91
N ASN A 58 5.04 2.51 5.62
CA ASN A 58 5.66 2.75 6.93
C ASN A 58 4.70 3.39 7.94
N GLY A 59 3.43 2.93 7.94
CA GLY A 59 2.37 3.49 8.77
C GLY A 59 1.91 4.90 8.39
N ARG A 60 2.44 5.49 7.31
CA ARG A 60 2.03 6.80 6.79
C ARG A 60 1.03 6.65 5.65
N ARG A 61 -0.11 7.34 5.76
CA ARG A 61 -1.12 7.39 4.72
C ARG A 61 -0.58 8.13 3.49
N LYS A 62 -0.43 7.43 2.37
CA LYS A 62 0.05 7.99 1.11
C LYS A 62 -1.07 8.22 0.10
N ALA A 63 -2.02 7.29 0.00
CA ALA A 63 -3.16 7.43 -0.90
C ALA A 63 -4.47 6.95 -0.25
N VAL A 64 -5.58 7.56 -0.66
CA VAL A 64 -6.95 7.24 -0.21
C VAL A 64 -7.91 7.45 -1.38
N ARG A 65 -8.88 6.55 -1.56
CA ARG A 65 -9.85 6.53 -2.67
C ARG A 65 -9.22 6.48 -4.08
N ARG A 66 -7.96 6.08 -4.21
CA ARG A 66 -7.27 5.94 -5.51
C ARG A 66 -6.28 4.78 -5.50
N VAL A 67 -5.90 4.38 -6.70
CA VAL A 67 -4.94 3.31 -6.98
C VAL A 67 -3.65 3.98 -7.48
N PRO A 68 -2.55 3.93 -6.72
CA PRO A 68 -1.26 4.48 -7.14
C PRO A 68 -0.62 3.61 -8.22
N GLU A 69 0.24 4.22 -9.03
CA GLU A 69 1.05 3.51 -10.04
C GLU A 69 2.36 2.99 -9.44
N VAL A 70 3.06 2.08 -10.16
CA VAL A 70 4.35 1.49 -9.74
C VAL A 70 5.35 2.57 -9.34
N GLU A 71 5.42 3.65 -10.13
CA GLU A 71 6.35 4.77 -9.90
C GLU A 71 6.09 5.50 -8.58
N GLU A 72 4.82 5.65 -8.18
CA GLU A 72 4.47 6.25 -6.90
C GLU A 72 4.89 5.35 -5.73
N PHE A 73 4.71 4.04 -5.84
CA PHE A 73 5.19 3.09 -4.83
C PHE A 73 6.71 3.15 -4.67
N VAL A 74 7.44 3.12 -5.80
CA VAL A 74 8.89 3.26 -5.80
C VAL A 74 9.30 4.58 -5.15
N THR A 75 8.61 5.67 -5.47
CA THR A 75 8.86 6.99 -4.88
C THR A 75 8.63 6.98 -3.38
N TRP A 76 7.51 6.48 -2.88
CA TRP A 76 7.25 6.46 -1.44
C TRP A 76 8.20 5.55 -0.67
N LEU A 77 8.55 4.40 -1.25
CA LEU A 77 9.54 3.50 -0.68
C LEU A 77 10.93 4.15 -0.67
N LYS A 78 11.28 4.98 -1.66
CA LYS A 78 12.55 5.71 -1.68
C LYS A 78 12.56 6.95 -0.79
N GLU A 79 11.47 7.72 -0.74
CA GLU A 79 11.33 8.94 0.07
C GLU A 79 11.43 8.66 1.58
N ASP A 80 10.95 7.51 2.04
CA ASP A 80 11.03 7.11 3.45
C ASP A 80 12.46 6.73 3.90
N GLN A 81 13.49 7.04 3.10
CA GLN A 81 14.92 6.94 3.42
C GLN A 81 15.50 8.22 4.07
N ALA A 82 14.69 9.27 4.24
CA ALA A 82 15.13 10.57 4.78
C ALA A 82 14.80 10.76 6.26
#